data_AF-A0A0N6WAE5-F1
#
_entry.id   AF-A0A0N6WAE5-F1
#
_cell.length_a   1.000
_cell.length_b   1.000
_cell.length_c   1.000
_cell.angle_alpha   90.00
_cell.angle_beta   90.00
_cell.angle_gamma   90.00
#
_symmetry.space_group_name_H-M   'P 1'
#
loop_
_entity.id
_entity.type
_entity.pdbx_description
1 polymer ?
#
loop_
_entity_poly.entity_id
_entity_poly.type
_entity_poly.pdbx_seq_one_letter_code
_entity_poly.pdbx_strand_id
1 'polypeptide(L)'
;MIMITISTTMVLTSMFFMSINHPLSMGMILLIQTTLTSIMSGVYLQSFWYPYILFLIFIGGLLVLFIYVTSISSNELFSISAMNWLMFIVILFTSLLTFWFIHDMFFNQVLFNNNESNQIKFDNSTQDLTTNMTLSWLYNKPSFIMTMLLIIYLFLALEAVSNIINILQGPLRQMS
;
A
#
# COMPACT_ATOMS: atom_id res chain seq x y z
N MET A 1 -15.01 1.72 -11.38
CA MET A 1 -15.98 0.83 -10.71
C MET A 1 -15.32 0.01 -9.60
N ILE A 2 -14.47 -0.98 -9.92
CA ILE A 2 -13.58 -1.64 -8.95
C ILE A 2 -12.68 -0.62 -8.22
N MET A 3 -12.25 0.43 -8.92
CA MET A 3 -11.53 1.54 -8.29
C MET A 3 -12.34 2.30 -7.23
N ILE A 4 -13.66 2.41 -7.39
CA ILE A 4 -14.51 3.11 -6.41
C ILE A 4 -14.63 2.24 -5.16
N THR A 5 -14.93 0.95 -5.31
CA THR A 5 -14.99 0.03 -4.16
C THR A 5 -13.67 -0.01 -3.40
N ILE A 6 -12.54 -0.11 -4.10
CA ILE A 6 -11.22 -0.10 -3.45
C ILE A 6 -10.92 1.26 -2.79
N SER A 7 -11.27 2.38 -3.42
CA SER A 7 -11.07 3.70 -2.79
C SER A 7 -11.90 3.87 -1.52
N THR A 8 -13.14 3.37 -1.50
CA THR A 8 -13.99 3.41 -0.31
C THR A 8 -13.45 2.53 0.80
N THR A 9 -12.96 1.32 0.48
CA THR A 9 -12.36 0.43 1.48
C THR A 9 -11.08 1.03 2.06
N MET A 10 -10.26 1.71 1.25
CA MET A 10 -9.05 2.41 1.74
C MET A 10 -9.32 3.52 2.74
N VAL A 11 -10.35 4.33 2.51
CA VAL A 11 -10.71 5.41 3.44
C VAL A 11 -11.15 4.79 4.76
N LEU A 12 -11.97 3.74 4.69
CA LEU A 12 -12.48 3.05 5.86
C LEU A 12 -11.38 2.34 6.68
N THR A 13 -10.45 1.65 6.02
CA THR A 13 -9.29 1.04 6.70
C THR A 13 -8.35 2.09 7.29
N SER A 14 -8.20 3.26 6.66
CA SER A 14 -7.40 4.36 7.21
C SER A 14 -8.02 4.97 8.48
N MET A 15 -9.36 5.07 8.54
CA MET A 15 -10.06 5.48 9.75
C MET A 15 -9.91 4.43 10.86
N PHE A 16 -9.98 3.14 10.50
CA PHE A 16 -9.77 2.05 11.44
C PHE A 16 -8.36 2.03 12.04
N PHE A 17 -7.34 2.36 11.24
CA PHE A 17 -5.96 2.46 11.68
C PHE A 17 -5.78 3.45 12.84
N MET A 18 -6.48 4.60 12.82
CA MET A 18 -6.39 5.59 13.90
C MET A 18 -6.96 5.08 15.24
N SER A 19 -7.79 4.05 15.22
CA SER A 19 -8.48 3.55 16.42
C SER A 19 -7.76 2.41 17.16
N ILE A 20 -6.65 1.91 16.61
CA ILE A 20 -5.98 0.72 17.11
C ILE A 20 -4.69 1.07 17.86
N ASN A 21 -4.57 0.50 19.06
CA ASN A 21 -3.43 0.74 19.95
C ASN A 21 -2.38 -0.37 19.88
N HIS A 22 -2.78 -1.61 19.60
CA HIS A 22 -1.85 -2.74 19.64
C HIS A 22 -0.95 -2.75 18.39
N PRO A 23 0.39 -2.76 18.53
CA PRO A 23 1.32 -2.53 17.42
C PRO A 23 1.24 -3.63 16.36
N LEU A 24 0.97 -4.87 16.75
CA LEU A 24 0.78 -6.00 15.82
C LEU A 24 -0.44 -5.78 14.89
N SER A 25 -1.60 -5.37 15.44
CA SER A 25 -2.77 -5.08 14.61
C SER A 25 -2.56 -3.86 13.73
N MET A 26 -1.79 -2.88 14.22
CA MET A 26 -1.42 -1.70 13.44
C MET A 26 -0.58 -2.10 12.22
N GLY A 27 0.37 -3.03 12.38
CA GLY A 27 1.14 -3.62 11.29
C GLY A 27 0.28 -4.40 10.30
N MET A 28 -0.68 -5.19 10.78
CA MET A 28 -1.59 -5.95 9.90
C MET A 28 -2.50 -5.05 9.07
N ILE A 29 -2.99 -3.95 9.63
CA ILE A 29 -3.81 -2.98 8.89
C ILE A 29 -2.98 -2.23 7.86
N LEU A 30 -1.73 -1.87 8.19
CA LEU A 30 -0.81 -1.29 7.22
C LEU A 30 -0.56 -2.25 6.05
N LEU A 31 -0.38 -3.54 6.32
CA LEU A 31 -0.21 -4.53 5.25
C LEU A 31 -1.44 -4.54 4.31
N ILE A 32 -2.65 -4.58 4.86
CA ILE A 32 -3.89 -4.52 4.06
C ILE A 32 -3.99 -3.20 3.27
N GLN A 33 -3.61 -2.07 3.87
CA GLN A 33 -3.63 -0.79 3.16
C GLN A 33 -2.60 -0.76 2.01
N THR A 34 -1.41 -1.31 2.23
CA THR A 34 -0.36 -1.37 1.20
C THR A 34 -0.74 -2.29 0.03
N THR A 35 -1.42 -3.40 0.30
CA THR A 35 -1.92 -4.27 -0.77
C THR A 35 -2.98 -3.55 -1.61
N LEU A 36 -3.97 -2.90 -0.97
CA LEU A 36 -4.99 -2.13 -1.67
C LEU A 36 -4.38 -1.01 -2.51
N THR A 37 -3.32 -0.33 -2.02
CA THR A 37 -2.66 0.77 -2.73
C THR A 37 -1.85 0.30 -3.93
N SER A 38 -1.17 -0.84 -3.83
CA SER A 38 -0.53 -1.46 -5.00
C SER A 38 -1.54 -1.87 -6.07
N ILE A 39 -2.71 -2.36 -5.68
CA ILE A 39 -3.75 -2.74 -6.65
C ILE A 39 -4.32 -1.49 -7.34
N MET A 40 -4.62 -0.43 -6.58
CA MET A 40 -5.10 0.82 -7.18
C MET A 40 -4.09 1.43 -8.16
N SER A 41 -2.83 1.53 -7.74
CA SER A 41 -1.79 2.07 -8.61
C SER A 41 -1.53 1.20 -9.84
N GLY A 42 -1.70 -0.13 -9.75
CA GLY A 42 -1.64 -1.02 -10.91
C GLY A 42 -2.81 -0.92 -11.88
N VAL A 43 -3.98 -0.46 -11.43
CA VAL A 43 -5.09 -0.13 -12.36
C VAL A 43 -4.87 1.22 -13.04
N TYR A 44 -4.27 2.20 -12.33
CA TYR A 44 -3.98 3.53 -12.89
C TYR A 44 -2.79 3.53 -13.84
N LEU A 45 -1.76 2.73 -13.56
CA LEU A 45 -0.55 2.67 -14.36
C LEU A 45 -0.65 1.55 -15.38
N GLN A 46 -0.29 1.87 -16.63
CA GLN A 46 -0.31 0.90 -17.73
C GLN A 46 0.72 -0.24 -17.55
N SER A 47 1.68 -0.06 -16.63
CA SER A 47 2.71 -1.03 -16.29
C SER A 47 2.63 -1.44 -14.82
N PHE A 48 2.73 -2.75 -14.54
CA PHE A 48 2.75 -3.28 -13.18
C PHE A 48 4.10 -3.14 -12.46
N TRP A 49 5.11 -2.55 -13.08
CA TRP A 49 6.47 -2.50 -12.52
C TRP A 49 6.57 -1.62 -11.27
N TYR A 50 5.99 -0.41 -11.31
CA TYR A 50 5.92 0.50 -10.18
C TYR A 50 5.09 0.00 -8.98
N PRO A 51 3.83 -0.47 -9.16
CA PRO A 51 3.04 -0.99 -8.03
C PRO A 51 3.69 -2.22 -7.39
N TYR A 52 4.42 -3.03 -8.16
CA TYR A 52 5.18 -4.16 -7.65
C TYR A 52 6.36 -3.72 -6.76
N ILE A 53 7.15 -2.73 -7.20
CA ILE A 53 8.24 -2.18 -6.38
C ILE A 53 7.70 -1.56 -5.09
N LEU A 54 6.58 -0.83 -5.17
CA LEU A 54 5.91 -0.26 -4.00
C LEU A 54 5.53 -1.38 -3.01
N PHE A 55 4.89 -2.44 -3.49
CA PHE A 55 4.49 -3.56 -2.65
C PHE A 55 5.66 -4.24 -1.93
N LEU A 56 6.77 -4.50 -2.64
CA LEU A 56 7.96 -5.14 -2.06
C LEU A 56 8.63 -4.29 -0.98
N ILE A 57 8.80 -2.99 -1.23
CA ILE A 57 9.47 -2.09 -0.27
C ILE A 57 8.65 -2.00 1.03
N PHE A 58 7.33 -1.88 0.93
CA PHE A 58 6.46 -1.80 2.11
C PHE A 58 6.41 -3.10 2.90
N ILE A 59 6.33 -4.27 2.25
CA ILE A 59 6.39 -5.56 2.97
C ILE A 59 7.75 -5.75 3.63
N GLY A 60 8.85 -5.44 2.94
CA GLY A 60 10.19 -5.53 3.51
C GLY A 60 10.35 -4.67 4.76
N GLY A 61 9.90 -3.41 4.70
CA GLY A 61 9.92 -2.51 5.86
C GLY A 61 9.04 -2.97 7.03
N LEU A 62 7.84 -3.46 6.74
CA LEU A 62 6.92 -3.98 7.75
C LEU A 62 7.47 -5.23 8.46
N LEU A 63 8.17 -6.12 7.74
CA LEU A 63 8.80 -7.30 8.35
C LEU A 63 9.93 -6.92 9.32
N VAL A 64 10.76 -5.93 8.97
CA VAL A 64 11.79 -5.42 9.88
C VAL A 64 11.17 -4.81 11.14
N LEU A 65 10.11 -4.01 10.98
CA LEU A 65 9.38 -3.42 12.10
C LEU A 65 8.74 -4.49 12.99
N PHE A 66 8.20 -5.56 12.40
CA PHE A 66 7.61 -6.68 13.14
C PHE A 66 8.63 -7.37 14.04
N ILE A 67 9.84 -7.66 13.52
CA ILE A 67 10.93 -8.25 14.32
C ILE A 67 11.35 -7.30 15.43
N TYR A 68 11.44 -6.00 15.15
CA TYR A 68 11.80 -5.00 16.15
C TYR A 68 10.81 -4.95 17.31
N VAL A 69 9.50 -4.84 17.03
CA VAL A 69 8.46 -4.77 18.08
C VAL A 69 8.42 -6.06 18.91
N THR A 70 8.46 -7.23 18.27
CA THR A 70 8.47 -8.52 18.99
C THR A 70 9.72 -8.73 19.85
N SER A 71 10.83 -8.07 19.52
CA SER A 71 12.05 -8.12 20.34
C SER A 71 12.02 -7.20 21.56
N ILE A 72 11.15 -6.17 21.57
CA ILE A 72 11.13 -5.12 22.62
C ILE A 72 9.95 -5.26 23.57
N SER A 73 8.76 -5.60 23.09
CA SER A 73 7.58 -5.78 23.94
C SER A 73 7.36 -7.25 24.28
N SER A 74 7.09 -7.56 25.55
CA SER A 74 6.48 -8.85 25.91
C SER A 74 5.20 -9.05 25.11
N ASN A 75 4.95 -10.27 24.66
CA ASN A 75 3.80 -10.61 23.82
C ASN A 75 2.48 -10.43 24.62
N GLU A 76 1.97 -9.20 24.67
CA GLU A 76 0.72 -8.89 25.33
C GLU A 76 -0.43 -9.63 24.64
N LEU A 77 -1.37 -10.14 25.43
CA LEU A 77 -2.53 -10.84 24.89
C LEU A 77 -3.35 -9.86 24.05
N PHE A 78 -3.57 -10.24 22.79
CA PHE A 78 -4.33 -9.46 21.83
C PHE A 78 -5.76 -9.25 22.32
N SER A 79 -6.06 -8.06 22.82
CA SER A 79 -7.42 -7.67 23.22
C SER A 79 -7.99 -6.70 22.19
N ILE A 80 -8.90 -7.20 21.36
CA ILE A 80 -9.70 -6.33 20.51
C ILE A 80 -10.87 -5.77 21.33
N SER A 81 -11.03 -4.46 21.33
CA SER A 81 -12.19 -3.84 21.96
C SER A 81 -13.46 -4.14 21.15
N ALA A 82 -14.62 -4.19 21.82
CA ALA A 82 -15.91 -4.33 21.13
C ALA A 82 -16.14 -3.20 20.10
N MET A 83 -15.58 -2.01 20.35
CA MET A 83 -15.61 -0.88 19.43
C MET A 83 -14.84 -1.16 18.14
N ASN A 84 -13.70 -1.84 18.23
CA ASN A 84 -12.92 -2.22 17.05
C ASN A 84 -13.64 -3.30 16.23
N TRP A 85 -14.34 -4.22 16.90
CA TRP A 85 -15.22 -5.19 16.22
C TRP A 85 -16.37 -4.50 15.47
N LEU A 86 -17.03 -3.54 16.11
CA LEU A 86 -18.10 -2.76 15.47
C LEU A 86 -17.59 -2.01 14.26
N MET A 87 -16.42 -1.36 14.36
CA MET A 87 -15.80 -0.71 13.20
C MET A 87 -15.54 -1.71 12.08
N PHE A 88 -15.00 -2.90 12.38
CA PHE A 88 -14.77 -3.92 11.34
C PHE A 88 -16.06 -4.33 10.62
N ILE A 89 -17.16 -4.50 11.36
CA ILE A 89 -18.48 -4.81 10.78
C ILE A 89 -18.97 -3.68 9.88
N VAL A 90 -18.80 -2.42 10.30
CA VAL A 90 -19.19 -1.24 9.50
C VAL A 90 -18.40 -1.20 8.19
N ILE A 91 -17.10 -1.50 8.23
CA ILE A 91 -16.24 -1.53 7.03
C ILE A 91 -16.74 -2.61 6.05
N LEU A 92 -17.04 -3.81 6.55
CA LEU A 92 -17.56 -4.89 5.70
C LEU A 92 -18.91 -4.52 5.09
N PHE A 93 -19.84 -4.00 5.89
CA PHE A 93 -21.18 -3.67 5.42
C PHE A 93 -21.17 -2.56 4.37
N THR A 94 -20.40 -1.50 4.61
CA THR A 94 -20.24 -0.40 3.64
C THR A 94 -19.59 -0.89 2.35
N SER A 95 -18.58 -1.75 2.41
CA SER A 95 -17.97 -2.32 1.20
C SER A 95 -18.97 -3.16 0.38
N LEU A 96 -19.80 -3.98 1.04
CA LEU A 96 -20.83 -4.78 0.38
C LEU A 96 -21.91 -3.91 -0.25
N LEU A 97 -22.37 -2.85 0.44
CA LEU A 97 -23.31 -1.90 -0.10
C LEU A 97 -22.77 -1.21 -1.35
N THR A 98 -21.51 -0.74 -1.32
CA THR A 98 -20.90 -0.11 -2.51
C THR A 98 -20.86 -1.07 -3.69
N PHE A 99 -20.51 -2.34 -3.45
CA PHE A 99 -20.51 -3.36 -4.49
C PHE A 99 -21.91 -3.59 -5.08
N TRP A 100 -22.93 -3.62 -4.22
CA TRP A 100 -24.31 -3.84 -4.64
C TRP A 100 -24.88 -2.68 -5.46
N PHE A 101 -24.71 -1.43 -4.99
CA PHE A 101 -25.13 -0.23 -5.75
C PHE A 101 -24.48 -0.15 -7.13
N ILE A 102 -23.23 -0.59 -7.21
CA ILE A 102 -22.46 -0.61 -8.43
C ILE A 102 -22.98 -1.67 -9.40
N HIS A 103 -23.34 -2.86 -8.90
CA HIS A 103 -23.90 -3.94 -9.73
C HIS A 103 -25.19 -3.50 -10.43
N ASP A 104 -26.09 -2.83 -9.71
CA ASP A 104 -27.36 -2.34 -10.27
C ASP A 104 -27.15 -1.26 -11.33
N MET A 105 -26.20 -0.34 -11.12
CA MET A 105 -25.84 0.64 -12.15
C MET A 105 -25.25 -0.02 -13.40
N PHE A 106 -24.43 -1.06 -13.24
CA PHE A 106 -23.85 -1.79 -14.37
C PHE A 106 -24.90 -2.55 -15.18
N PHE A 107 -25.81 -3.27 -14.51
CA PHE A 107 -26.88 -4.01 -15.20
C PHE A 107 -27.78 -3.05 -16.01
N ASN A 108 -28.10 -1.89 -15.43
CA ASN A 108 -28.83 -0.85 -16.13
C ASN A 108 -28.03 -0.25 -17.30
N GLN A 109 -26.72 -0.02 -17.15
CA GLN A 109 -25.90 0.54 -18.22
C GLN A 109 -25.71 -0.46 -19.38
N VAL A 110 -25.51 -1.74 -19.12
CA VAL A 110 -25.39 -2.78 -20.17
C VAL A 110 -26.69 -2.96 -20.94
N LEU A 111 -27.85 -2.86 -20.28
CA LEU A 111 -29.14 -2.86 -20.95
C LEU A 111 -29.33 -1.66 -21.89
N PHE A 112 -28.78 -0.49 -21.55
CA PHE A 112 -28.87 0.73 -22.37
C PHE A 112 -27.78 0.87 -23.45
N ASN A 113 -26.57 0.32 -23.24
CA ASN A 113 -25.42 0.48 -24.15
C ASN A 113 -25.32 -0.58 -25.27
N ASN A 114 -26.20 -1.58 -25.30
CA ASN A 114 -26.21 -2.60 -26.36
C ASN A 114 -26.52 -2.05 -27.77
N ASN A 115 -26.74 -0.74 -27.93
CA ASN A 115 -27.02 -0.11 -29.22
C ASN A 115 -25.80 0.58 -29.87
N GLU A 116 -24.66 0.74 -29.19
CA GLU A 116 -23.47 1.35 -29.80
C GLU A 116 -22.21 0.50 -29.56
N SER A 117 -21.96 -0.38 -30.53
CA SER A 117 -20.77 -1.21 -30.67
C SER A 117 -19.51 -0.38 -30.97
N ASN A 118 -18.99 0.34 -29.97
CA ASN A 118 -17.63 0.87 -30.07
C ASN A 118 -16.63 -0.21 -29.65
N GLN A 119 -16.20 -0.95 -30.68
CA GLN A 119 -15.08 -1.89 -30.66
C GLN A 119 -13.85 -1.23 -30.02
N ILE A 120 -13.47 -1.74 -28.85
CA ILE A 120 -12.18 -1.45 -28.23
C ILE A 120 -11.12 -2.14 -29.09
N LYS A 121 -10.46 -1.36 -29.96
CA LYS A 121 -9.23 -1.79 -30.62
C LYS A 121 -8.13 -1.89 -29.56
N PHE A 122 -7.80 -3.13 -29.18
CA PHE A 122 -6.62 -3.45 -28.39
C PHE A 122 -5.38 -3.40 -29.30
N ASP A 123 -4.77 -2.23 -29.40
CA ASP A 123 -3.43 -2.10 -29.97
C ASP A 123 -2.39 -2.50 -28.91
N ASN A 124 -2.15 -3.81 -28.80
CA ASN A 124 -1.19 -4.43 -27.88
C ASN A 124 0.28 -4.03 -28.15
N SER A 125 0.58 -3.27 -29.21
CA SER A 125 1.94 -2.89 -29.59
C SER A 125 2.49 -1.65 -28.86
N THR A 126 1.63 -0.85 -28.22
CA THR A 126 2.04 0.39 -27.55
C THR A 126 2.40 0.19 -26.07
N GLN A 127 1.94 -0.89 -25.45
CA GLN A 127 2.13 -1.15 -24.01
C GLN A 127 3.60 -1.41 -23.65
N ASP A 128 4.32 -2.22 -24.42
CA ASP A 128 5.72 -2.56 -24.11
C ASP A 128 6.71 -1.40 -24.34
N LEU A 129 6.39 -0.46 -25.24
CA LEU A 129 7.20 0.74 -25.47
C LEU A 129 7.06 1.74 -24.32
N THR A 130 5.86 1.85 -23.73
CA THR A 130 5.63 2.79 -22.63
C THR A 130 6.41 2.40 -21.37
N THR A 131 6.49 1.11 -21.04
CA THR A 131 7.18 0.63 -19.83
C THR A 131 8.68 0.95 -19.87
N ASN A 132 9.35 0.66 -21.00
CA ASN A 132 10.77 0.95 -21.21
C ASN A 132 11.06 2.46 -21.27
N MET A 133 10.13 3.28 -21.77
CA MET A 133 10.30 4.74 -21.76
C MET A 133 10.23 5.34 -20.35
N THR A 134 9.39 4.83 -19.45
CA THR A 134 9.24 5.41 -18.10
C THR A 134 10.51 5.35 -17.24
N LEU A 135 11.26 4.25 -17.30
CA LEU A 135 12.53 4.11 -16.57
C LEU A 135 13.61 5.04 -17.10
N SER A 136 13.69 5.20 -18.43
CA SER A 136 14.66 6.09 -19.06
C SER A 136 14.45 7.56 -18.67
N TRP A 137 13.20 7.94 -18.37
CA TRP A 137 12.86 9.30 -17.96
C TRP A 137 13.45 9.69 -16.61
N LEU A 138 13.64 8.76 -15.67
CA LEU A 138 14.24 9.05 -14.36
C LEU A 138 15.70 9.49 -14.45
N TYR A 139 16.49 8.86 -15.34
CA TYR A 139 17.92 9.16 -15.48
C TYR A 139 18.22 10.23 -16.53
N ASN A 140 17.22 10.65 -17.30
CA ASN A 140 17.37 11.73 -18.26
C ASN A 140 17.21 13.12 -17.62
N LYS A 141 17.68 14.16 -18.33
CA LYS A 141 17.42 15.55 -17.92
C LYS A 141 15.92 15.86 -18.10
N PRO A 142 15.27 16.60 -17.17
CA PRO A 142 15.82 17.30 -16.01
C PRO A 142 15.86 16.49 -14.69
N SER A 143 15.22 15.33 -14.65
CA SER A 143 15.03 14.48 -13.46
C SER A 143 16.32 13.93 -12.85
N PHE A 144 17.42 13.89 -13.61
CA PHE A 144 18.74 13.45 -13.13
C PHE A 144 19.20 14.16 -11.84
N ILE A 145 18.90 15.46 -11.68
CA ILE A 145 19.26 16.21 -10.45
C ILE A 145 18.54 15.61 -9.24
N MET A 146 17.26 15.25 -9.40
CA MET A 146 16.48 14.64 -8.33
C MET A 146 17.00 13.24 -7.99
N THR A 147 17.41 12.45 -8.98
CA THR A 147 18.02 11.13 -8.72
C THR A 147 19.36 11.26 -7.98
N MET A 148 20.19 12.25 -8.32
CA MET A 148 21.46 12.47 -7.61
C MET A 148 21.24 12.87 -6.15
N LEU A 149 20.22 13.68 -5.86
CA LEU A 149 19.87 14.06 -4.50
C LEU A 149 19.44 12.84 -3.66
N LEU A 150 18.63 11.92 -4.22
CA LEU A 150 18.21 10.71 -3.53
C LEU A 150 19.39 9.78 -3.20
N ILE A 151 20.37 9.65 -4.09
CA ILE A 151 21.57 8.84 -3.85
C ILE A 151 22.37 9.40 -2.67
N ILE A 152 22.61 10.72 -2.66
CA ILE A 152 23.34 11.38 -1.56
C ILE A 152 22.56 11.25 -0.24
N TYR A 153 21.24 11.40 -0.27
CA TYR A 153 20.38 11.21 0.92
C TYR A 153 20.50 9.80 1.52
N LEU A 154 20.39 8.76 0.69
CA LEU A 154 20.50 7.38 1.17
C LEU A 154 21.90 7.06 1.71
N PHE A 155 22.94 7.62 1.09
CA PHE A 155 24.32 7.49 1.58
C PHE A 155 24.51 8.11 2.96
N LEU A 156 24.06 9.36 3.14
CA LEU A 156 24.11 10.04 4.44
C LEU A 156 23.28 9.32 5.51
N ALA A 157 22.11 8.79 5.15
CA ALA A 157 21.28 8.02 6.08
C ALA A 157 22.00 6.76 6.59
N LEU A 158 22.72 6.04 5.72
CA LEU A 158 23.51 4.88 6.11
C LEU A 158 24.64 5.25 7.07
N GLU A 159 25.37 6.34 6.78
CA GLU A 159 26.43 6.84 7.67
C GLU A 159 25.85 7.25 9.04
N ALA A 160 24.75 7.99 9.06
CA ALA A 160 24.07 8.40 10.29
C ALA A 160 23.61 7.20 11.13
N VAL A 161 22.96 6.20 10.51
CA VAL A 161 22.52 4.98 11.20
C VAL A 161 23.71 4.21 11.76
N SER A 162 24.82 4.10 11.03
CA SER A 162 26.03 3.41 11.53
C SER A 162 26.64 4.11 12.75
N ASN A 163 26.58 5.44 12.82
CA ASN A 163 27.01 6.21 13.98
C ASN A 163 26.08 6.06 15.19
N ILE A 164 24.76 5.93 14.98
CA ILE A 164 23.79 5.68 16.06
C ILE A 164 23.95 4.28 16.65
N ILE A 165 24.21 3.26 15.83
CA ILE A 165 24.35 1.88 16.29
C ILE A 165 25.64 1.68 17.12
N ASN A 166 26.69 2.46 16.87
CA ASN A 166 27.99 2.32 17.55
C ASN A 166 28.02 2.73 19.04
N ILE A 167 26.86 2.85 19.70
CA ILE A 167 26.80 3.03 21.15
C ILE A 167 27.14 1.69 21.83
N LEU A 168 28.36 1.60 22.35
CA LEU A 168 28.87 0.49 23.18
C LEU A 168 28.24 0.49 24.59
N GLN A 169 26.92 0.39 24.70
CA GLN A 169 26.26 0.11 25.97
C GLN A 169 25.62 -1.26 25.93
N GLY A 170 25.78 -1.99 27.05
CA GLY A 170 25.49 -3.42 27.19
C GLY A 170 24.08 -3.82 26.77
N PRO A 171 23.81 -5.14 26.69
CA PRO A 171 22.59 -5.67 26.09
C PRO A 171 21.32 -5.01 26.67
N LEU A 172 20.42 -4.56 25.79
CA LEU A 172 19.11 -3.96 26.11
C LEU A 172 18.17 -4.88 26.90
N ARG A 173 18.58 -6.12 27.17
CA ARG A 173 17.85 -7.07 28.02
C ARG A 173 18.55 -7.18 29.37
N GLN A 174 17.92 -6.65 30.42
CA GLN A 174 18.23 -7.11 31.77
C GLN A 174 17.96 -8.62 31.81
N MET A 175 19.02 -9.40 32.01
CA MET A 175 18.86 -10.78 32.46
C MET A 175 18.20 -10.71 33.84
N SER A 176 16.93 -11.11 33.90
CA SER A 176 16.29 -11.57 35.14
C SER A 176 16.94 -12.86 35.59
#